data_AF-A0AAN2WK60-F1
#
_entry.id   AF-A0AAN2WK60-F1
#
_cell.length_a   1.000
_cell.length_b   1.000
_cell.length_c   1.000
_cell.angle_alpha   90.00
_cell.angle_beta   90.00
_cell.angle_gamma   90.00
#
_symmetry.space_group_name_H-M   'P 1'
#
loop_
_entity.id
_entity.type
_entity.pdbx_description
1 polymer ?
#
loop_
_entity_poly.entity_id
_entity_poly.type
_entity_poly.pdbx_seq_one_letter_code
_entity_poly.pdbx_strand_id
1 'polypeptide(L)'
;MGKIASNISAANMAVEGVQSVSINKGTQVSLGKSTIGSMEQGTEVNNQLLSDLSQLIDCVKEQSQKFPKIAEIMAIEDSKIKF
;
A
#
# COMPACT_ATOMS: atom_id res chain seq x y z
N MET A 1 22.19 -17.86 -18.23
CA MET A 1 20.87 -17.42 -17.70
C MET A 1 20.66 -18.13 -16.39
N GLY A 2 20.66 -17.40 -15.27
CA GLY A 2 20.46 -18.00 -13.94
C GLY A 2 19.07 -18.63 -13.84
N LYS A 3 18.97 -19.76 -13.12
CA LYS A 3 17.68 -20.43 -12.87
C LYS A 3 16.74 -19.42 -12.22
N ILE A 4 15.61 -19.15 -12.86
CA ILE A 4 14.54 -18.34 -12.27
C ILE A 4 13.89 -19.22 -11.22
N ALA A 5 14.28 -19.03 -9.95
CA ALA A 5 13.69 -19.67 -8.79
C ALA A 5 13.02 -18.60 -7.92
N SER A 6 11.96 -19.00 -7.24
CA SER A 6 11.29 -18.22 -6.22
C SER A 6 12.25 -17.77 -5.12
N ASN A 7 12.00 -16.57 -4.60
CA ASN A 7 12.80 -15.99 -3.54
C ASN A 7 11.87 -15.38 -2.48
N ILE A 8 11.51 -16.20 -1.49
CA ILE A 8 10.63 -15.81 -0.39
C ILE A 8 11.24 -14.64 0.40
N SER A 9 12.57 -14.64 0.59
CA SER A 9 13.27 -13.55 1.29
C SER A 9 13.11 -12.21 0.56
N ALA A 10 13.30 -12.19 -0.76
CA ALA A 10 13.09 -10.99 -1.57
C ALA A 10 11.62 -10.53 -1.56
N ALA A 11 10.66 -11.47 -1.59
CA ALA A 11 9.24 -11.15 -1.47
C ALA A 11 8.90 -10.52 -0.11
N ASN A 12 9.44 -11.05 0.98
CA ASN A 12 9.26 -10.51 2.33
C ASN A 12 9.89 -9.12 2.47
N MET A 13 11.11 -8.92 1.98
CA MET A 13 11.76 -7.60 2.00
C MET A 13 10.96 -6.54 1.23
N ALA A 14 10.40 -6.92 0.07
CA ALA A 14 9.54 -6.03 -0.71
C ALA A 14 8.27 -5.65 0.06
N VAL A 15 7.65 -6.61 0.75
CA VAL A 15 6.47 -6.37 1.60
C VAL A 15 6.80 -5.49 2.80
N GLU A 16 7.92 -5.72 3.47
CA GLU A 16 8.38 -4.88 4.59
C GLU A 16 8.56 -3.43 4.15
N GLY A 17 9.14 -3.21 2.97
CA GLY A 17 9.27 -1.88 2.37
C GLY A 17 7.90 -1.20 2.17
N VAL A 18 6.93 -1.90 1.61
CA VAL A 18 5.55 -1.37 1.44
C VAL A 18 4.88 -1.12 2.79
N GLN A 19 5.05 -2.02 3.76
CA GLN A 19 4.45 -1.89 5.09
C GLN A 19 5.03 -0.72 5.89
N SER A 20 6.30 -0.39 5.66
CA SER A 20 6.99 0.74 6.30
C SER A 20 6.43 2.11 5.88
N VAL A 21 5.68 2.18 4.77
CA VAL A 21 5.08 3.44 4.30
C VAL A 21 3.99 3.88 5.27
N SER A 22 4.26 4.92 6.04
CA SER A 22 3.27 5.58 6.89
C SER A 22 3.00 6.97 6.35
N ILE A 23 1.72 7.32 6.20
CA ILE A 23 1.30 8.70 6.02
C ILE A 23 0.75 9.23 7.32
N ASN A 24 1.13 10.47 7.63
CA ASN A 24 0.50 11.19 8.71
C ASN A 24 -0.95 11.45 8.27
N LYS A 25 -1.95 10.96 9.02
CA LYS A 25 -3.37 11.08 8.64
C LYS A 25 -3.89 12.52 8.61
N GLY A 26 -2.99 13.49 8.80
CA GLY A 26 -3.24 14.92 8.69
C GLY A 26 -4.18 15.42 9.79
N THR A 27 -4.29 16.74 9.88
CA THR A 27 -5.36 17.38 10.66
C THR A 27 -6.40 17.86 9.66
N GLN A 28 -7.68 17.62 9.95
CA GLN A 28 -8.75 18.18 9.14
C GLN A 28 -8.63 19.71 9.13
N VAL A 29 -8.72 20.29 7.93
CA VAL A 29 -8.77 21.74 7.77
C VAL A 29 -10.20 22.18 8.05
N SER A 30 -10.36 23.30 8.76
CA SER A 30 -11.64 23.97 8.98
C SER A 30 -11.45 25.46 8.79
N LEU A 31 -12.42 26.10 8.14
CA LEU A 31 -12.39 27.53 7.85
C LEU A 31 -13.13 28.40 8.88
N GLY A 32 -13.55 27.80 10.01
CA GLY A 32 -14.15 28.51 11.14
C GLY A 32 -15.50 29.16 10.82
N LYS A 33 -15.50 30.36 10.22
CA LYS A 33 -16.69 31.18 9.93
C LYS A 33 -16.83 31.58 8.45
N SER A 34 -15.98 31.09 7.55
CA SER A 34 -16.10 31.41 6.13
C SER A 34 -17.46 30.92 5.60
N THR A 35 -18.18 31.80 4.88
CA THR A 35 -19.46 31.48 4.22
C THR A 35 -19.33 31.49 2.69
N ILE A 36 -18.09 31.56 2.18
CA ILE A 36 -17.83 31.51 0.74
C ILE A 36 -17.88 30.04 0.31
N GLY A 37 -18.91 29.65 -0.43
CA GLY A 37 -19.15 28.24 -0.79
C GLY A 37 -17.98 27.54 -1.47
N SER A 38 -17.21 28.23 -2.32
CA SER A 38 -16.02 27.65 -2.96
C SER A 38 -14.91 27.29 -1.96
N MET A 39 -14.82 28.02 -0.85
CA MET A 39 -13.84 27.76 0.21
C MET A 39 -14.26 26.57 1.08
N GLU A 40 -15.56 26.45 1.38
CA GLU A 40 -16.12 25.28 2.07
C GLU A 40 -15.89 24.01 1.24
N GLN A 41 -16.21 24.07 -0.05
CA GLN A 41 -16.03 22.96 -0.97
C GLN A 41 -14.56 22.56 -1.14
N GLY A 42 -13.64 23.53 -1.18
CA GLY A 42 -12.20 23.26 -1.17
C GLY A 42 -11.75 22.55 0.11
N THR A 43 -12.35 22.87 1.25
CA THR A 43 -12.05 22.23 2.54
C THR A 43 -12.54 20.79 2.58
N GLU A 44 -13.75 20.53 2.09
CA GLU A 44 -14.28 19.17 1.94
C GLU A 44 -13.39 18.30 1.06
N VAL A 45 -13.05 18.77 -0.14
CA VAL A 45 -12.19 18.04 -1.09
C VAL A 45 -10.82 17.76 -0.45
N ASN A 46 -10.21 18.75 0.20
CA ASN A 46 -8.93 18.55 0.87
C ASN A 46 -8.99 17.47 1.97
N ASN A 47 -10.03 17.53 2.81
CA ASN A 47 -10.20 16.56 3.90
C ASN A 47 -10.50 15.15 3.37
N GLN A 48 -11.24 15.03 2.26
CA GLN A 48 -11.52 13.76 1.61
C GLN A 48 -10.26 13.16 0.96
N LEU A 49 -9.44 13.98 0.30
CA LEU A 49 -8.21 13.51 -0.36
C LEU A 49 -7.26 12.80 0.60
N LEU A 50 -7.11 13.32 1.83
CA LEU A 50 -6.28 12.68 2.85
C LEU A 50 -6.84 11.33 3.31
N SER A 51 -8.16 11.23 3.44
CA SER A 51 -8.84 9.97 3.77
C SER A 51 -8.66 8.93 2.66
N ASP A 52 -8.91 9.32 1.42
CA ASP A 52 -8.82 8.43 0.26
C ASP A 52 -7.38 7.94 0.06
N LEU A 53 -6.38 8.81 0.26
CA LEU A 53 -4.97 8.42 0.22
C LEU A 53 -4.63 7.41 1.32
N SER A 54 -5.17 7.58 2.54
CA SER A 54 -5.01 6.60 3.63
C SER A 54 -5.58 5.25 3.25
N GLN A 55 -6.80 5.22 2.72
CA GLN A 55 -7.45 3.98 2.32
C GLN A 55 -6.70 3.28 1.17
N LEU A 56 -6.17 4.05 0.22
CA LEU A 56 -5.36 3.50 -0.86
C LEU A 56 -4.08 2.84 -0.34
N ILE A 57 -3.36 3.50 0.59
CA ILE A 57 -2.16 2.93 1.19
C ILE A 57 -2.48 1.65 1.96
N ASP A 58 -3.56 1.64 2.75
CA ASP A 58 -3.98 0.44 3.49
C ASP A 58 -4.34 -0.72 2.53
N CYS A 59 -5.04 -0.42 1.43
CA CYS A 59 -5.35 -1.41 0.40
C CYS A 59 -4.07 -1.97 -0.24
N VAL A 60 -3.11 -1.13 -0.63
CA VAL A 60 -1.83 -1.57 -1.23
C VAL A 60 -1.05 -2.44 -0.25
N LYS A 61 -1.01 -2.07 1.03
CA LYS A 61 -0.39 -2.88 2.09
C LYS A 61 -1.02 -4.25 2.19
N GLU A 62 -2.35 -4.32 2.20
CA GLU A 62 -3.07 -5.59 2.23
C GLU A 62 -2.78 -6.45 0.99
N GLN A 63 -2.81 -5.85 -0.20
CA GLN A 63 -2.48 -6.56 -1.45
C GLN A 63 -1.04 -7.07 -1.46
N SER A 64 -0.09 -6.33 -0.88
CA SER A 64 1.32 -6.74 -0.85
C SER A 64 1.53 -8.07 -0.12
N GLN A 65 0.70 -8.40 0.87
CA GLN A 65 0.74 -9.67 1.60
C GLN A 65 0.46 -10.90 0.70
N LYS A 66 -0.01 -10.71 -0.53
CA LYS A 66 -0.18 -11.79 -1.51
C LYS A 66 1.15 -12.23 -2.11
N PHE A 67 2.17 -11.37 -2.18
CA PHE A 67 3.45 -11.70 -2.82
C PHE A 67 4.22 -12.82 -2.10
N PRO A 68 4.36 -12.83 -0.75
CA PRO A 68 5.01 -13.94 -0.04
C PRO A 68 4.28 -15.26 -0.25
N LYS A 69 2.93 -15.25 -0.23
CA LYS A 69 2.11 -16.45 -0.47
C LYS A 69 2.35 -17.03 -1.87
N ILE A 70 2.43 -16.16 -2.88
CA ILE A 70 2.75 -16.58 -4.25
C ILE A 70 4.18 -17.15 -4.30
N ALA A 71 5.14 -16.50 -3.65
CA ALA A 71 6.52 -16.97 -3.59
C ALA A 71 6.65 -18.34 -2.90
N GLU A 72 5.88 -18.60 -1.84
CA GLU A 72 5.80 -19.92 -1.17
C GLU A 72 5.25 -21.00 -2.11
N ILE A 73 4.16 -20.71 -2.83
CA ILE A 73 3.59 -21.64 -3.81
C ILE A 73 4.62 -21.93 -4.92
N MET A 74 5.30 -20.91 -5.42
CA MET A 74 6.35 -21.10 -6.43
C MET A 74 7.55 -21.89 -5.88
N ALA A 75 7.94 -21.69 -4.61
CA ALA A 75 9.02 -22.47 -3.99
C ALA A 75 8.70 -23.96 -3.89
N ILE A 76 7.43 -24.29 -3.62
CA ILE A 76 6.95 -25.67 -3.67
C ILE A 76 7.06 -26.22 -5.09
N GLU A 77 6.64 -25.48 -6.11
CA GLU A 77 6.75 -25.92 -7.50
C GLU A 77 8.20 -26.06 -7.97
N ASP A 78 9.07 -25.10 -7.63
CA ASP A 78 10.51 -25.16 -7.92
C ASP A 78 11.15 -26.39 -7.28
N SER A 79 10.72 -26.77 -6.06
CA SER A 79 11.25 -27.97 -5.38
C SER A 79 10.88 -29.29 -6.07
N LYS A 80 9.80 -29.30 -6.87
CA LYS A 80 9.39 -30.46 -7.68
C LYS A 80 10.16 -30.57 -8.98
N ILE A 81 10.66 -29.44 -9.49
CA ILE A 81 11.52 -29.40 -10.67
C ILE A 81 12.95 -29.76 -10.21
N LYS A 82 13.31 -31.03 -10.34
CA LYS A 82 14.72 -31.46 -10.18
C LYS A 82 15.55 -30.78 -11.27
N PHE A 83 16.43 -29.88 -10.85
CA PHE A 83 17.48 -29.37 -11.71
C PHE A 83 18.82 -30.09 -11.50
#